data_AF-A0A7J6S4P6-F1
#
_entry.id   AF-A0A7J6S4P6-F1
#
_cell.length_a   1.000
_cell.length_b   1.000
_cell.length_c   1.000
_cell.angle_alpha   90.00
_cell.angle_beta   90.00
_cell.angle_gamma   90.00
#
_symmetry.space_group_name_H-M   'P 1'
#
loop_
_entity.id
_entity.type
_entity.pdbx_description
1 polymer ?
#
loop_
_entity_poly.entity_id
_entity_poly.type
_entity_poly.pdbx_seq_one_letter_code
_entity_poly.pdbx_strand_id
1 'polypeptide(L)'
;QYNSDVVVFERWAQMRSSAAMHMQVHLIGVPREGGKGADSERWLKEVTSMADDHELKLHKMGRYSRDEIAGIAKTTSESGTPPYIYMQLPGSNKIRLLLTPTRTSSVPMNFGREVVVKCMGLPTDRLEWRSCQQSTEEETELAKKLKASFEAAKKH
;
A
#
# COMPACT_ATOMS: atom_id res chain seq x y z
N GLN A 1 18.70 6.71 12.98
CA GLN A 1 18.03 6.77 11.66
C GLN A 1 17.43 5.40 11.40
N TYR A 2 16.14 5.29 11.04
CA TYR A 2 15.53 3.99 10.76
C TYR A 2 16.21 3.37 9.53
N ASN A 3 16.77 2.17 9.67
CA ASN A 3 17.43 1.44 8.58
C ASN A 3 16.40 0.66 7.75
N SER A 4 15.38 1.35 7.27
CA SER A 4 14.27 0.77 6.54
C SER A 4 13.77 1.74 5.49
N ASP A 5 13.41 1.21 4.33
CA ASP A 5 12.53 1.91 3.40
C ASP A 5 11.08 1.73 3.83
N VAL A 6 10.16 2.40 3.15
CA VAL A 6 8.74 2.32 3.44
C VAL A 6 7.98 2.09 2.14
N VAL A 7 7.13 1.08 2.15
CA VAL A 7 6.06 0.96 1.15
C VAL A 7 4.81 1.58 1.74
N VAL A 8 4.14 2.41 0.94
CA VAL A 8 2.86 3.03 1.30
C VAL A 8 1.83 2.52 0.34
N PHE A 9 0.68 2.11 0.84
CA PHE A 9 -0.47 1.88 -0.03
C PHE A 9 -1.76 2.35 0.60
N GLU A 10 -2.61 2.87 -0.25
CA GLU A 10 -3.92 3.39 0.07
C GLU A 10 -4.93 2.66 -0.81
N ARG A 11 -6.08 2.30 -0.24
CA ARG A 11 -7.21 1.78 -0.99
C ARG A 11 -8.39 2.72 -0.80
N TRP A 12 -8.99 3.11 -1.92
CA TRP A 12 -10.26 3.81 -1.95
C TRP A 12 -11.30 2.93 -2.65
N ALA A 13 -12.40 2.64 -1.97
CA ALA A 13 -13.55 1.99 -2.57
C ALA A 13 -14.83 2.45 -1.88
N GLN A 14 -15.89 2.64 -2.66
CA GLN A 14 -17.21 2.94 -2.13
C GLN A 14 -17.83 1.69 -1.50
N MET A 15 -18.31 1.79 -0.26
CA MET A 15 -19.01 0.68 0.39
C MET A 15 -20.45 0.59 -0.11
N ARG A 16 -20.94 -0.64 -0.31
CA ARG A 16 -22.26 -0.90 -0.92
C ARG A 16 -23.46 -0.41 -0.09
N SER A 17 -23.29 -0.20 1.22
CA SER A 17 -24.41 0.02 2.16
C SER A 17 -24.37 1.34 2.94
N SER A 18 -23.37 2.19 2.72
CA SER A 18 -23.30 3.48 3.40
C SER A 18 -22.58 4.52 2.55
N ALA A 19 -22.93 5.80 2.76
CA ALA A 19 -22.14 6.93 2.27
C ALA A 19 -20.77 7.04 2.98
N ALA A 20 -20.45 6.12 3.91
CA ALA A 20 -19.21 6.13 4.67
C ALA A 20 -18.06 5.65 3.78
N MET A 21 -17.19 6.58 3.43
CA MET A 21 -15.93 6.31 2.75
C MET A 21 -14.87 5.97 3.79
N HIS A 22 -14.42 4.72 3.86
CA HIS A 22 -13.27 4.38 4.69
C HIS A 22 -12.01 4.30 3.82
N MET A 23 -11.18 5.33 3.93
CA MET A 23 -9.83 5.31 3.39
C MET A 23 -8.92 4.60 4.39
N GLN A 24 -8.11 3.66 3.93
CA GLN A 24 -7.09 3.02 4.75
C GLN A 24 -5.73 3.25 4.11
N VAL A 25 -4.89 4.02 4.79
CA VAL A 25 -3.49 4.24 4.42
C VAL A 25 -2.63 3.31 5.27
N HIS A 26 -1.86 2.46 4.62
CA HIS A 26 -0.94 1.54 5.26
C HIS A 26 0.49 1.99 4.98
N LEU A 27 1.31 1.99 6.02
CA LEU A 27 2.75 2.25 5.94
C LEU A 27 3.47 1.04 6.51
N ILE A 28 4.28 0.38 5.68
CA ILE A 28 5.00 -0.83 6.08
C ILE A 28 6.49 -0.60 5.90
N GLY A 29 7.25 -0.78 6.98
CA GLY A 29 8.71 -0.72 6.96
C GLY A 29 9.28 -1.92 6.21
N VAL A 30 10.16 -1.66 5.25
CA VAL A 30 10.91 -2.65 4.49
C VAL A 30 12.36 -2.57 4.95
N PRO A 31 12.87 -3.58 5.70
CA PRO A 31 14.24 -3.56 6.20
C PRO A 31 15.27 -3.44 5.07
N ARG A 32 16.34 -2.67 5.31
CA ARG A 32 17.46 -2.55 4.38
C ARG A 32 18.47 -3.67 4.63
N GLU A 33 18.37 -4.75 3.87
CA GLU A 33 19.31 -5.87 3.94
C GLU A 33 20.73 -5.43 3.55
N GLY A 34 21.72 -5.67 4.42
CA GLY A 34 23.10 -5.25 4.18
C GLY A 34 23.28 -3.74 4.00
N GLY A 35 22.34 -2.92 4.51
CA GLY A 35 22.35 -1.46 4.34
C GLY A 35 21.90 -0.96 2.96
N LYS A 36 21.50 -1.87 2.05
CA LYS A 36 21.00 -1.51 0.73
C LYS A 36 19.50 -1.22 0.78
N GLY A 37 19.08 -0.20 0.03
CA GLY A 37 17.65 0.08 -0.16
C GLY A 37 16.93 -1.08 -0.85
N ALA A 38 15.62 -1.16 -0.66
CA ALA A 38 14.76 -2.09 -1.37
C ALA A 38 14.83 -1.86 -2.88
N ASP A 39 14.84 -2.96 -3.64
CA ASP A 39 14.87 -2.94 -5.09
C ASP A 39 13.49 -2.55 -5.66
N SER A 40 13.31 -1.26 -5.96
CA SER A 40 12.05 -0.73 -6.49
C SER A 40 11.64 -1.37 -7.82
N GLU A 41 12.59 -1.81 -8.66
CA GLU A 41 12.30 -2.42 -9.96
C GLU A 41 11.78 -3.85 -9.80
N ARG A 42 12.37 -4.62 -8.88
CA ARG A 42 11.82 -5.93 -8.49
C ARG A 42 10.39 -5.78 -7.98
N TRP A 43 10.16 -4.82 -7.08
CA TRP A 43 8.80 -4.54 -6.58
C TRP A 43 7.85 -4.14 -7.69
N LEU A 44 8.28 -3.30 -8.64
CA LEU A 44 7.46 -2.90 -9.78
C LEU A 44 7.06 -4.12 -10.62
N LYS A 45 8.00 -5.01 -10.93
CA LYS A 45 7.73 -6.23 -11.70
C LYS A 45 6.70 -7.12 -11.02
N GLU A 46 6.84 -7.35 -9.72
CA GLU A 46 5.89 -8.16 -8.94
C GLU A 46 4.50 -7.50 -8.89
N VAL A 47 4.43 -6.19 -8.64
CA VAL A 47 3.17 -5.46 -8.63
C VAL A 47 2.49 -5.48 -9.98
N THR A 48 3.23 -5.33 -11.08
CA THR A 48 2.68 -5.43 -12.44
C THR A 48 2.11 -6.82 -12.70
N SER A 49 2.85 -7.88 -12.41
CA SER A 49 2.36 -9.25 -12.59
C SER A 49 1.09 -9.51 -11.78
N MET A 50 1.07 -9.09 -10.51
CA MET A 50 -0.11 -9.27 -9.65
C MET A 50 -1.29 -8.40 -10.08
N ALA A 51 -1.04 -7.19 -10.60
CA ALA A 51 -2.09 -6.34 -11.13
C ALA A 51 -2.77 -7.00 -12.32
N ASP A 52 -2.00 -7.60 -13.22
CA ASP A 52 -2.54 -8.34 -14.36
C ASP A 52 -3.39 -9.54 -13.91
N ASP A 53 -2.91 -10.33 -12.93
CA ASP A 53 -3.65 -11.47 -12.36
C ASP A 53 -5.01 -11.05 -11.74
N HIS A 54 -5.09 -9.83 -11.20
CA HIS A 54 -6.29 -9.25 -10.59
C HIS A 54 -7.11 -8.36 -11.54
N GLU A 55 -6.79 -8.36 -12.84
CA GLU A 55 -7.41 -7.52 -13.86
C GLU A 55 -7.44 -6.02 -13.47
N LEU A 56 -6.32 -5.54 -12.90
CA LEU A 56 -6.10 -4.15 -12.51
C LEU A 56 -5.23 -3.45 -13.56
N LYS A 57 -5.67 -2.29 -14.02
CA LYS A 57 -4.87 -1.41 -14.87
C LYS A 57 -3.93 -0.58 -14.01
N LEU A 58 -2.63 -0.71 -14.26
CA LEU A 58 -1.57 0.05 -13.59
C LEU A 58 -1.25 1.33 -14.35
N HIS A 59 -1.21 2.45 -13.62
CA HIS A 59 -0.84 3.77 -14.12
C HIS A 59 0.34 4.29 -13.30
N LYS A 60 1.46 4.61 -13.97
CA LYS A 60 2.58 5.29 -13.29
C LYS A 60 2.18 6.73 -13.02
N MET A 61 2.39 7.19 -11.80
CA MET A 61 2.09 8.55 -11.39
C MET A 61 3.37 9.38 -11.27
N GLY A 62 3.29 10.65 -11.69
CA GLY A 62 4.32 11.63 -11.42
C GLY A 62 4.27 12.11 -9.98
N ARG A 63 3.09 12.52 -9.50
CA ARG A 63 2.88 13.03 -8.14
C ARG A 63 1.65 12.40 -7.51
N TYR A 64 1.64 12.30 -6.18
CA TYR A 64 0.39 12.04 -5.49
C TYR A 64 -0.41 13.34 -5.44
N SER A 65 -1.41 13.47 -6.32
CA SER A 65 -2.33 14.62 -6.32
C SER A 65 -3.74 14.17 -6.64
N ARG A 66 -4.72 14.87 -6.04
CA ARG A 66 -6.14 14.62 -6.30
C ARG A 66 -6.47 14.77 -7.78
N ASP A 67 -5.87 15.74 -8.45
CA ASP A 67 -6.15 16.03 -9.87
C ASP A 67 -5.61 14.93 -10.79
N GLU A 68 -4.44 14.36 -10.49
CA GLU A 68 -3.87 13.25 -11.25
C GLU A 68 -4.69 11.96 -11.03
N ILE A 69 -5.08 11.68 -9.78
CA ILE A 69 -5.98 10.55 -9.47
C ILE A 69 -7.33 10.73 -10.18
N ALA A 70 -7.94 11.91 -10.08
CA ALA A 70 -9.21 12.23 -10.73
C ALA A 70 -9.11 12.21 -12.26
N GLY A 71 -7.96 12.62 -12.82
CA GLY A 71 -7.68 12.56 -14.25
C GLY A 71 -7.66 11.11 -14.75
N ILE A 72 -6.90 10.25 -14.09
CA ILE A 72 -6.83 8.82 -14.42
C ILE A 72 -8.20 8.14 -14.22
N ALA A 73 -8.89 8.47 -13.13
CA ALA A 73 -10.23 8.00 -12.83
C ALA A 73 -11.25 8.31 -13.92
N LYS A 74 -11.24 9.53 -14.48
CA LYS A 74 -12.13 9.92 -15.59
C LYS A 74 -11.87 9.12 -16.87
N THR A 75 -10.64 8.66 -17.10
CA THR A 75 -10.34 7.80 -18.26
C THR A 75 -10.78 6.35 -18.09
N THR A 76 -11.20 5.97 -16.88
CA THR A 76 -11.50 4.58 -16.51
C THR A 76 -12.96 4.38 -16.07
N SER A 77 -13.71 5.44 -15.80
CA SER A 77 -15.10 5.39 -15.34
C SER A 77 -15.92 6.57 -15.87
N GLU A 78 -17.12 6.28 -16.38
CA GLU A 78 -18.07 7.29 -16.87
C GLU A 78 -18.84 8.00 -15.75
N SER A 79 -18.91 7.41 -14.54
CA SER A 79 -19.83 7.84 -13.47
C SER A 79 -19.16 8.32 -12.18
N GLY A 80 -17.93 8.83 -12.25
CA GLY A 80 -17.21 9.38 -11.10
C GLY A 80 -15.84 8.71 -10.88
N THR A 81 -15.26 8.90 -9.69
CA THR A 81 -13.96 8.29 -9.35
C THR A 81 -14.15 6.79 -9.13
N PRO A 82 -13.55 5.90 -9.95
CA PRO A 82 -13.64 4.47 -9.73
C PRO A 82 -12.82 4.08 -8.49
N PRO A 83 -13.14 2.95 -7.85
CA PRO A 83 -12.30 2.35 -6.83
C PRO A 83 -10.84 2.28 -7.30
N TYR A 84 -9.89 2.53 -6.40
CA TYR A 84 -8.47 2.48 -6.76
C TYR A 84 -7.60 1.99 -5.60
N ILE A 85 -6.39 1.57 -5.96
CA ILE A 85 -5.28 1.38 -5.03
C ILE A 85 -4.17 2.34 -5.45
N TYR A 86 -3.74 3.19 -4.55
CA TYR A 86 -2.50 3.91 -4.70
C TYR A 86 -1.38 3.14 -4.01
N MET A 87 -0.21 3.05 -4.65
CA MET A 87 0.98 2.45 -4.04
C MET A 87 2.21 3.33 -4.30
N GLN A 88 3.01 3.53 -3.27
CA GLN A 88 4.37 4.03 -3.36
C GLN A 88 5.33 2.90 -3.01
N LEU A 89 6.12 2.48 -4.00
CA LEU A 89 7.09 1.40 -3.83
C LEU A 89 8.26 1.84 -2.93
N PRO A 90 8.85 0.89 -2.17
CA PRO A 90 10.01 1.19 -1.33
C PRO A 90 11.26 1.43 -2.19
N GLY A 91 12.30 1.99 -1.59
CA GLY A 91 13.56 2.36 -2.26
C GLY A 91 13.66 3.84 -2.62
N SER A 92 14.76 4.22 -3.26
CA SER A 92 15.10 5.62 -3.56
C SER A 92 14.25 6.26 -4.66
N ASN A 93 13.75 5.43 -5.59
CA ASN A 93 13.13 5.91 -6.83
C ASN A 93 11.68 6.38 -6.62
N LYS A 94 11.10 6.15 -5.42
CA LYS A 94 9.75 6.59 -5.01
C LYS A 94 8.71 6.37 -6.11
N ILE A 95 8.73 5.21 -6.75
CA ILE A 95 7.81 4.87 -7.84
C ILE A 95 6.38 4.90 -7.28
N ARG A 96 5.52 5.68 -7.91
CA ARG A 96 4.11 5.84 -7.52
C ARG A 96 3.23 5.22 -8.58
N LEU A 97 2.26 4.44 -8.13
CA LEU A 97 1.36 3.67 -8.95
C LEU A 97 -0.08 3.97 -8.52
N LEU A 98 -0.95 4.11 -9.50
CA LEU A 98 -2.39 4.02 -9.31
C LEU A 98 -2.89 2.77 -10.03
N LEU A 99 -3.60 1.90 -9.31
CA LEU A 99 -4.21 0.70 -9.86
C LEU A 99 -5.72 0.90 -9.85
N THR A 100 -6.34 0.76 -11.01
CA THR A 100 -7.78 0.89 -11.21
C THR A 100 -8.35 -0.42 -11.74
N PRO A 101 -9.53 -0.87 -11.30
CA PRO A 101 -10.17 -2.06 -11.86
C PRO A 101 -10.45 -1.85 -13.34
N THR A 102 -10.43 -2.94 -14.09
CA THR A 102 -11.07 -3.00 -15.41
C THR A 102 -12.59 -3.12 -15.23
N ARG A 103 -13.39 -2.89 -16.29
CA ARG A 103 -14.87 -2.78 -16.20
C ARG A 103 -15.57 -3.98 -15.51
N THR A 104 -14.89 -5.11 -15.35
CA THR A 104 -15.43 -6.37 -14.81
C THR A 104 -14.98 -6.68 -13.38
N SER A 105 -13.92 -6.05 -12.88
CA SER A 105 -13.28 -6.43 -11.62
C SER A 105 -13.57 -5.45 -10.48
N SER A 106 -13.57 -5.95 -9.25
CA SER A 106 -13.55 -5.12 -8.03
C SER A 106 -12.12 -5.02 -7.52
N VAL A 107 -11.76 -3.88 -6.93
CA VAL A 107 -10.45 -3.72 -6.28
C VAL A 107 -10.30 -4.73 -5.13
N PRO A 108 -9.31 -5.64 -5.17
CA PRO A 108 -9.13 -6.63 -4.13
C PRO A 108 -8.78 -5.96 -2.79
N MET A 109 -9.44 -6.40 -1.73
CA MET A 109 -9.37 -5.73 -0.43
C MET A 109 -7.98 -5.83 0.22
N ASN A 110 -7.27 -6.92 -0.06
CA ASN A 110 -5.97 -7.25 0.52
C ASN A 110 -4.79 -7.07 -0.46
N PHE A 111 -5.00 -6.56 -1.67
CA PHE A 111 -3.97 -6.49 -2.72
C PHE A 111 -2.65 -5.89 -2.23
N GLY A 112 -2.70 -4.75 -1.53
CA GLY A 112 -1.49 -4.11 -1.00
C GLY A 112 -0.72 -5.00 -0.01
N ARG A 113 -1.43 -5.80 0.79
CA ARG A 113 -0.82 -6.80 1.70
C ARG A 113 -0.25 -7.99 0.94
N GLU A 114 -0.95 -8.46 -0.07
CA GLU A 114 -0.50 -9.55 -0.95
C GLU A 114 0.84 -9.21 -1.62
N VAL A 115 0.95 -7.99 -2.17
CA VAL A 115 2.20 -7.49 -2.74
C VAL A 115 3.33 -7.52 -1.71
N VAL A 116 3.07 -7.00 -0.51
CA VAL A 116 4.09 -6.91 0.55
C VAL A 116 4.57 -8.30 0.97
N VAL A 117 3.64 -9.22 1.21
CA VAL A 117 3.96 -10.60 1.60
C VAL A 117 4.80 -11.27 0.52
N LYS A 118 4.41 -11.15 -0.76
CA LYS A 118 5.13 -11.76 -1.88
C LYS A 118 6.51 -11.14 -2.09
N CYS A 119 6.61 -9.81 -2.12
CA CYS A 119 7.87 -9.10 -2.33
C CYS A 119 8.88 -9.31 -1.20
N MET A 120 8.40 -9.41 0.04
CA MET A 120 9.25 -9.64 1.22
C MET A 120 9.50 -11.14 1.50
N GLY A 121 8.93 -12.05 0.72
CA GLY A 121 9.05 -13.49 0.96
C GLY A 121 8.47 -13.93 2.31
N LEU A 122 7.43 -13.23 2.78
CA LEU A 122 6.78 -13.55 4.05
C LEU A 122 5.82 -14.73 3.90
N PRO A 123 5.55 -15.47 4.99
CA PRO A 123 4.50 -16.47 5.05
C PRO A 123 3.11 -15.90 4.68
N THR A 124 2.30 -16.69 3.97
CA THR A 124 0.97 -16.28 3.45
C THR A 124 -0.09 -16.12 4.51
N ASP A 125 0.07 -16.75 5.68
CA ASP A 125 -0.80 -16.60 6.85
C ASP A 125 -0.82 -15.15 7.38
N ARG A 126 0.23 -14.36 7.10
CA ARG A 126 0.30 -12.93 7.41
C ARG A 126 -0.66 -12.06 6.60
N LEU A 127 -1.30 -12.60 5.56
CA LEU A 127 -2.38 -11.91 4.85
C LEU A 127 -3.63 -11.76 5.71
N GLU A 128 -3.90 -12.76 6.56
CA GLU A 128 -5.02 -12.72 7.49
C GLU A 128 -4.62 -11.95 8.74
N TRP A 129 -4.95 -10.67 8.82
CA TRP A 129 -4.53 -9.82 9.95
C TRP A 129 -4.98 -10.34 11.33
N ARG A 130 -6.06 -11.13 11.38
CA ARG A 130 -6.54 -11.75 12.62
C ARG A 130 -5.57 -12.78 13.18
N SER A 131 -4.78 -13.43 12.32
CA SER A 131 -3.73 -14.37 12.75
C SER A 131 -2.57 -13.64 13.44
N CYS A 132 -2.41 -12.35 13.15
CA CYS A 132 -1.39 -11.48 13.72
C CYS A 132 -1.88 -10.74 14.97
N GLN A 133 -3.11 -11.01 15.45
CA GLN A 133 -3.66 -10.32 16.60
C GLN A 133 -2.88 -10.71 17.87
N GLN A 134 -2.42 -9.70 18.59
CA GLN A 134 -1.69 -9.87 19.84
C GLN A 134 -2.59 -9.56 21.04
N SER A 135 -2.10 -9.79 22.25
CA SER A 135 -2.84 -9.37 23.44
C SER A 135 -2.92 -7.83 23.51
N THR A 136 -3.94 -7.30 24.18
CA THR A 136 -4.10 -5.85 24.39
C THR A 136 -2.87 -5.23 25.04
N GLU A 137 -2.25 -5.94 25.97
CA GLU A 137 -1.03 -5.52 26.68
C GLU A 137 0.16 -5.43 25.72
N GLU A 138 0.35 -6.45 24.86
CA GLU A 138 1.42 -6.48 23.86
C GLU A 138 1.27 -5.34 22.84
N GLU A 139 0.07 -5.13 22.31
CA GLU A 139 -0.22 -4.03 21.39
C GLU A 139 0.02 -2.67 22.04
N THR A 140 -0.35 -2.51 23.30
CA THR A 140 -0.14 -1.27 24.07
C THR A 140 1.35 -0.96 24.21
N GLU A 141 2.18 -1.97 24.51
CA GLU A 141 3.63 -1.79 24.62
C GLU A 141 4.29 -1.50 23.27
N LEU A 142 3.84 -2.14 22.18
CA LEU A 142 4.30 -1.81 20.83
C LEU A 142 3.96 -0.37 20.45
N ALA A 143 2.73 0.08 20.75
CA ALA A 143 2.31 1.44 20.47
C ALA A 143 3.15 2.47 21.26
N LYS A 144 3.46 2.20 22.54
CA LYS A 144 4.35 3.05 23.34
C LYS A 144 5.76 3.14 22.75
N LYS A 145 6.34 1.99 22.36
CA LYS A 145 7.67 1.94 21.72
C LYS A 145 7.70 2.73 20.42
N LEU A 146 6.68 2.57 19.58
CA LEU A 146 6.54 3.31 18.33
C LEU A 146 6.41 4.82 18.58
N LYS A 147 5.60 5.24 19.55
CA LYS A 147 5.45 6.66 19.90
C LYS A 147 6.79 7.26 20.37
N ALA A 148 7.48 6.59 21.28
CA ALA A 148 8.77 7.02 21.79
C ALA A 148 9.82 7.13 20.66
N SER A 149 9.81 6.18 19.71
CA SER A 149 10.76 6.19 18.60
C SER A 149 10.50 7.37 17.64
N PHE A 150 9.24 7.77 17.41
CA PHE A 150 8.92 8.98 16.66
C PHE A 150 9.32 10.27 17.40
N GLU A 151 9.12 10.33 18.72
CA GLU A 151 9.52 11.49 19.53
C GLU A 151 11.04 11.68 19.54
N ALA A 152 11.81 10.59 19.66
CA ALA A 152 13.26 10.64 19.58
C ALA A 152 13.75 11.09 18.19
N ALA A 153 13.09 10.64 17.12
CA ALA A 153 13.44 11.02 15.75
C ALA A 153 13.17 12.50 15.44
N LYS A 154 12.26 13.18 16.16
CA LYS A 154 12.01 14.63 15.99
C LYS A 154 13.09 15.54 16.56
N LYS A 155 13.93 15.03 17.48
CA LYS A 155 14.98 15.80 18.15
C LYS A 155 16.30 15.85 17.37
N HIS A 156 16.36 15.18 16.23
CA HIS A 156 17.49 15.12 15.31
C HIS A 156 17.04 15.59 13.93
#